data_AF-I3VRI8-F1
#
_entry.id   AF-I3VRI8-F1
#
_cell.length_a   1.000
_cell.length_b   1.000
_cell.length_c   1.000
_cell.angle_alpha   90.00
_cell.angle_beta   90.00
_cell.angle_gamma   90.00
#
_symmetry.space_group_name_H-M   'P 1'
#
loop_
_entity.id
_entity.type
_entity.pdbx_description
1 polymer ?
#
loop_
_entity_poly.entity_id
_entity_poly.type
_entity_poly.pdbx_seq_one_letter_code
_entity_poly.pdbx_strand_id
1 'polypeptide(L)'
;MCLSEAKVRGVIIKNSKLLVISIVITLSSIFFDKFKDYSNFKHGLGLPFKFLEYYDYNIPKNNLKLLSLDNITKINFRVDMFLFSVLAIFVILKYFIKLYYKKEKR
;
A
#
# COMPACT_ATOMS: atom_id res chain seq x y z
N MET A 1 16.50 -40.81 8.09
CA MET A 1 16.98 -39.51 8.60
C MET A 1 17.26 -38.56 7.42
N CYS A 2 16.23 -38.25 6.61
CA CYS A 2 16.37 -37.48 5.36
C CYS A 2 15.10 -36.68 5.01
N LEU A 3 14.40 -36.16 6.03
CA LEU A 3 13.20 -35.31 5.82
C LEU A 3 13.26 -33.99 6.62
N SER A 4 14.37 -33.70 7.30
CA SER A 4 14.50 -32.51 8.16
C SER A 4 14.89 -31.24 7.40
N GLU A 5 15.60 -31.35 6.27
CA GLU A 5 16.20 -30.17 5.62
C GLU A 5 15.33 -29.52 4.53
N ALA A 6 14.34 -30.25 4.01
CA ALA A 6 13.48 -29.73 2.94
C ALA A 6 12.31 -28.87 3.46
N LYS A 7 11.88 -29.03 4.72
CA LYS A 7 10.64 -28.41 5.25
C LYS A 7 10.85 -27.10 6.01
N VAL A 8 12.11 -26.70 6.26
CA VAL A 8 12.46 -25.40 6.89
C VAL A 8 12.91 -24.39 5.82
N ARG A 9 12.41 -24.53 4.59
CA ARG A 9 12.53 -23.54 3.50
C ARG A 9 11.19 -22.86 3.20
N GLY A 10 10.28 -22.84 4.18
CA GLY A 10 9.05 -22.06 4.16
C GLY A 10 9.35 -20.56 4.24
N VAL A 11 9.86 -20.02 3.13
CA VAL A 11 9.91 -18.60 2.76
C VAL A 11 10.49 -17.65 3.83
N ILE A 12 11.81 -17.69 4.05
CA ILE A 12 12.50 -16.53 4.62
C ILE A 12 12.43 -15.40 3.56
N ILE A 13 11.36 -14.61 3.58
CA ILE A 13 11.24 -13.41 2.75
C ILE A 13 12.35 -12.46 3.21
N LYS A 14 13.34 -12.21 2.34
CA LYS A 14 14.37 -11.20 2.61
C LYS A 14 13.68 -9.84 2.87
N ASN A 15 14.17 -9.06 3.82
CA ASN A 15 13.60 -7.74 4.16
C ASN A 15 13.41 -6.83 2.93
N SER A 16 14.30 -6.91 1.93
CA SER A 16 14.17 -6.20 0.65
C SER A 16 12.93 -6.61 -0.15
N LYS A 17 12.62 -7.91 -0.21
CA LYS A 17 11.40 -8.41 -0.87
C LYS A 17 10.14 -7.91 -0.15
N LEU A 18 10.15 -7.92 1.18
CA LEU A 18 9.03 -7.40 1.97
C LEU A 18 8.79 -5.91 1.72
N LEU A 19 9.87 -5.13 1.63
CA LEU A 19 9.81 -3.70 1.33
C LEU A 19 9.22 -3.45 -0.07
N VAL A 20 9.66 -4.19 -1.09
CA VAL A 20 9.09 -4.10 -2.44
C VAL A 20 7.59 -4.43 -2.42
N ILE A 21 7.19 -5.49 -1.71
CA ILE A 21 5.77 -5.85 -1.56
C ILE A 21 5.00 -4.72 -0.89
N SER A 22 5.53 -4.09 0.17
CA SER A 22 4.89 -2.95 0.81
C SER A 22 4.68 -1.78 -0.14
N ILE A 23 5.69 -1.43 -0.94
CA ILE A 23 5.58 -0.37 -1.96
C ILE A 23 4.47 -0.70 -2.96
N VAL A 24 4.44 -1.92 -3.48
CA VAL A 24 3.43 -2.36 -4.45
C VAL A 24 2.03 -2.30 -3.85
N ILE A 25 1.85 -2.76 -2.60
CA ILE A 25 0.55 -2.69 -1.91
C ILE A 25 0.12 -1.24 -1.72
N THR A 26 1.02 -0.37 -1.24
CA THR A 26 0.72 1.04 -1.03
C THR A 26 0.35 1.72 -2.36
N LEU A 27 1.08 1.51 -3.45
CA LEU A 27 0.73 2.05 -4.77
C LEU A 27 -0.59 1.50 -5.31
N SER A 28 -0.81 0.19 -5.14
CA SER A 28 -2.05 -0.46 -5.59
C SER A 28 -3.26 0.09 -4.86
N SER A 29 -3.10 0.55 -3.60
CA SER A 29 -4.20 1.09 -2.80
C SER A 29 -4.90 2.26 -3.48
N ILE A 30 -4.22 3.04 -4.33
CA ILE A 30 -4.83 4.16 -5.08
C ILE A 30 -6.03 3.69 -5.93
N PHE A 31 -5.94 2.49 -6.50
CA PHE A 31 -6.97 1.97 -7.40
C PHE A 31 -8.18 1.39 -6.67
N PHE A 32 -8.01 0.96 -5.41
CA PHE A 32 -9.06 0.32 -4.62
C PHE A 32 -9.63 1.22 -3.53
N ASP A 33 -8.91 2.27 -3.17
CA ASP A 33 -9.31 3.20 -2.13
C ASP A 33 -10.44 4.12 -2.62
N LYS A 34 -11.35 4.43 -1.71
CA LYS A 34 -12.43 5.38 -1.99
C LYS A 34 -11.90 6.80 -1.77
N PHE A 35 -12.32 7.71 -2.63
CA PHE A 35 -12.10 9.13 -2.40
C PHE A 35 -12.67 9.51 -1.04
N LYS A 36 -11.80 10.10 -0.21
CA LYS A 36 -12.22 10.67 1.06
C LYS A 36 -12.21 12.19 0.90
N ASP A 37 -13.38 12.78 1.05
CA ASP A 37 -13.57 14.21 0.88
C ASP A 37 -13.01 14.91 2.13
N TYR A 38 -11.94 15.68 1.93
CA TYR A 38 -11.45 16.61 2.95
C TYR A 38 -12.20 17.94 2.84
N SER A 39 -12.61 18.31 1.63
CA SER A 39 -13.51 19.42 1.31
C SER A 39 -14.17 19.17 -0.06
N ASN A 40 -15.14 20.00 -0.45
CA ASN A 40 -15.80 19.91 -1.77
C ASN A 40 -14.85 20.04 -2.97
N PHE A 41 -13.59 20.45 -2.76
CA PHE A 41 -12.59 20.63 -3.81
C PHE A 41 -11.37 19.71 -3.63
N LYS A 42 -11.16 19.16 -2.43
CA LYS A 42 -9.95 18.40 -2.08
C LYS A 42 -10.33 16.99 -1.67
N HIS A 43 -9.84 16.03 -2.43
CA HIS A 43 -10.11 14.61 -2.23
C HIS A 43 -8.80 13.86 -2.02
N GLY A 44 -8.74 13.01 -1.01
CA GLY A 44 -7.56 12.20 -0.74
C GLY A 44 -7.76 10.73 -1.11
N LEU A 45 -6.67 10.11 -1.57
CA LEU A 45 -6.53 8.69 -1.87
C LEU A 45 -5.20 8.15 -1.32
N GLY A 46 -5.18 6.83 -1.13
CA GLY A 46 -4.04 6.09 -0.61
C GLY A 46 -4.30 5.55 0.80
N LEU A 47 -3.82 4.33 1.05
CA LEU A 47 -3.89 3.68 2.35
C LEU A 47 -2.48 3.37 2.89
N PRO A 48 -2.29 3.36 4.23
CA PRO A 48 -3.24 3.78 5.27
C PRO A 48 -3.34 5.31 5.44
N PHE A 49 -2.37 6.06 4.94
CA PHE A 49 -2.42 7.53 4.94
C PHE A 49 -2.68 8.03 3.53
N LYS A 50 -3.49 9.08 3.41
CA LYS A 50 -3.81 9.68 2.11
C LYS A 50 -2.56 10.39 1.61
N PHE A 51 -1.94 9.83 0.58
CA PHE A 51 -0.70 10.33 -0.02
C PHE A 51 -0.89 10.83 -1.46
N LEU A 52 -2.07 10.63 -2.02
CA LEU A 52 -2.46 11.19 -3.31
C LEU A 52 -3.62 12.15 -3.07
N GLU A 53 -3.44 13.43 -3.41
CA GLU A 53 -4.47 14.46 -3.29
C GLU A 53 -4.93 14.85 -4.68
N TYR A 54 -6.24 14.98 -4.85
CA TYR A 54 -6.90 15.37 -6.09
C TYR A 54 -7.71 16.64 -5.85
N TYR A 55 -7.53 17.62 -6.74
CA TYR A 55 -8.11 18.95 -6.63
C TYR A 55 -9.10 19.22 -7.76
N ASP A 56 -10.38 18.95 -7.48
CA ASP A 56 -11.48 19.25 -8.39
C ASP A 56 -12.80 19.22 -7.60
N TYR A 57 -13.82 19.92 -8.07
CA TYR A 57 -15.18 19.80 -7.54
C TYR A 57 -15.88 18.52 -8.02
N ASN A 58 -15.48 18.02 -9.18
CA ASN A 58 -16.04 16.81 -9.76
C ASN A 58 -15.09 15.63 -9.58
N ILE A 59 -15.44 14.73 -8.67
CA ILE A 59 -14.71 13.47 -8.47
C ILE A 59 -14.90 12.61 -9.73
N PRO A 60 -13.82 12.07 -10.33
CA PRO A 60 -13.95 11.18 -11.46
C PRO A 60 -14.75 9.93 -11.07
N LYS A 61 -15.71 9.53 -11.92
CA LYS A 61 -16.57 8.35 -11.69
C LYS A 61 -15.80 7.04 -11.45
N ASN A 62 -14.52 6.97 -11.82
CA ASN A 62 -13.66 5.81 -11.63
C ASN A 62 -12.21 6.25 -11.40
N ASN A 63 -11.48 5.58 -10.52
CA ASN A 63 -10.08 5.88 -10.16
C ASN A 63 -9.13 5.74 -11.36
N LEU A 64 -9.50 4.97 -12.39
CA LEU A 64 -8.72 4.88 -13.64
C LEU A 64 -8.69 6.21 -14.41
N LYS A 65 -9.75 7.01 -14.34
CA LYS A 65 -9.83 8.32 -15.01
C LYS A 65 -8.99 9.39 -14.31
N LEU A 66 -8.47 9.08 -13.12
CA LEU A 66 -7.60 9.96 -12.37
C LEU A 66 -6.25 10.13 -13.09
N LEU A 67 -5.77 9.08 -13.76
CA LEU A 67 -4.53 9.08 -14.54
C LEU A 67 -4.69 9.61 -15.98
N SER A 68 -5.89 10.09 -16.35
CA SER A 68 -6.09 10.76 -17.64
C SER A 68 -5.26 12.05 -17.73
N LEU A 69 -4.78 12.39 -18.92
CA LEU A 69 -3.96 13.59 -19.17
C LEU A 69 -4.61 14.87 -18.63
N ASP A 70 -5.93 15.00 -18.74
CA ASP A 70 -6.68 16.17 -18.27
C ASP A 70 -6.75 16.29 -16.74
N ASN A 71 -6.57 15.18 -16.03
CA ASN A 71 -6.68 15.10 -14.57
C ASN A 71 -5.32 15.00 -13.88
N ILE A 72 -4.26 14.62 -14.60
CA ILE A 72 -2.92 14.43 -14.02
C ILE A 72 -2.34 15.72 -13.44
N THR A 73 -2.70 16.87 -14.02
CA THR A 73 -2.30 18.22 -13.55
C THR A 73 -2.99 18.62 -12.24
N LYS A 74 -4.09 17.95 -11.89
CA LYS A 74 -4.87 18.19 -10.66
C LYS A 74 -4.46 17.27 -9.51
N ILE A 75 -3.45 16.43 -9.73
CA ILE A 75 -2.93 15.49 -8.74
C ILE A 75 -1.74 16.12 -8.03
N ASN A 76 -1.75 16.03 -6.71
CA ASN A 76 -0.58 16.29 -5.90
C ASN A 76 -0.17 15.01 -5.16
N PHE A 77 1.07 14.58 -5.38
CA PHE A 77 1.62 13.39 -4.73
C PHE A 77 2.45 13.78 -3.51
N ARG A 78 1.97 13.38 -2.34
CA ARG A 78 2.63 13.60 -1.05
C ARG A 78 3.61 12.48 -0.73
N VAL A 79 4.86 12.68 -1.18
CA VAL A 79 5.96 11.71 -1.02
C VAL A 79 6.21 11.37 0.46
N ASP A 80 6.10 12.36 1.34
CA ASP A 80 6.20 12.23 2.79
C ASP A 80 5.18 11.22 3.35
N MET A 81 3.91 11.39 3.00
CA MET A 81 2.81 10.50 3.43
C MET A 81 2.89 9.13 2.77
N PHE A 82 3.41 9.06 1.55
CA PHE A 82 3.63 7.80 0.85
C PHE A 82 4.69 6.96 1.57
N LEU A 83 5.85 7.56 1.89
CA LEU A 83 6.91 6.88 2.64
C LEU A 83 6.41 6.37 3.99
N PHE A 84 5.63 7.18 4.70
CA PHE A 84 5.02 6.79 5.97
C PHE A 84 4.04 5.62 5.81
N SER A 85 3.26 5.62 4.74
CA SER A 85 2.34 4.53 4.39
C SER A 85 3.08 3.23 4.09
N VAL A 86 4.14 3.28 3.29
CA VAL A 86 5.00 2.11 2.99
C VAL A 86 5.59 1.54 4.27
N LEU A 87 6.09 2.40 5.16
CA LEU A 87 6.70 1.99 6.42
C LEU A 87 5.66 1.36 7.37
N ALA A 88 4.46 1.93 7.45
CA ALA A 88 3.36 1.34 8.20
C ALA A 88 3.00 -0.06 7.68
N ILE A 89 2.80 -0.22 6.36
CA ILE A 89 2.51 -1.53 5.75
C ILE A 89 3.65 -2.52 5.98
N PHE A 90 4.90 -2.08 5.86
CA PHE A 90 6.06 -2.92 6.13
C PHE A 90 6.08 -3.45 7.57
N VAL A 91 5.82 -2.60 8.56
CA VAL A 91 5.76 -3.02 9.97
C VAL A 91 4.61 -4.00 10.20
N ILE A 92 3.43 -3.72 9.63
CA ILE A 92 2.24 -4.58 9.72
C ILE A 92 2.53 -5.97 9.14
N LEU A 93 3.05 -6.04 7.91
CA LEU A 93 3.40 -7.32 7.27
C LEU A 93 4.43 -8.10 8.07
N LYS A 94 5.49 -7.43 8.54
CA LYS A 94 6.52 -8.05 9.37
C LYS A 94 5.93 -8.65 10.66
N TYR A 95 4.98 -7.95 11.27
CA TYR A 95 4.27 -8.42 12.46
C TYR A 95 3.39 -9.65 12.15
N PHE A 96 2.60 -9.62 11.07
CA PHE A 96 1.76 -10.75 10.66
C PHE A 96 2.57 -12.01 10.34
N ILE A 97 3.69 -11.86 9.63
CA ILE A 97 4.61 -12.97 9.33
C ILE A 97 5.14 -13.58 10.63
N LYS A 98 5.57 -12.75 11.59
CA LYS A 98 6.04 -13.22 12.90
C LYS A 98 4.94 -13.97 13.66
N LEU A 99 3.70 -13.50 13.61
CA LEU A 99 2.56 -14.19 14.23
C LEU A 99 2.24 -15.53 13.56
N TYR A 100 2.28 -15.59 12.24
CA TYR A 100 2.01 -16.81 11.48
C TYR A 100 2.98 -17.94 11.88
N TYR A 101 4.30 -17.66 11.87
CA TYR A 101 5.30 -18.63 12.29
C TYR A 101 5.21 -18.99 13.78
N LYS A 102 4.76 -18.07 14.64
CA LYS A 102 4.54 -18.36 16.06
C LYS A 102 3.38 -19.35 16.27
N LYS A 103 2.34 -19.30 15.43
CA LYS A 103 1.22 -20.25 15.48
C LYS A 103 1.59 -21.61 14.93
N GLU A 104 2.39 -21.68 13.87
CA GLU A 104 2.78 -22.96 13.24
C GLU A 104 3.76 -23.80 14.08
N LYS A 105 4.41 -23.20 15.09
CA LYS A 105 5.27 -23.90 16.06
C LYS A 105 4.53 -24.41 17.31
N ARG A 106 3.23 -24.14 17.45
CA ARG A 106 2.37 -24.72 18.50
C ARG A 106 1.56 -25.86 17.94
#